data_AF-A0A699V7F7-F1
#
_entry.id   AF-A0A699V7F7-F1
#
_cell.length_a   1.000
_cell.length_b   1.000
_cell.length_c   1.000
_cell.angle_alpha   90.00
_cell.angle_beta   90.00
_cell.angle_gamma   90.00
#
_symmetry.space_group_name_H-M   'P 1'
#
loop_
_entity.id
_entity.type
_entity.pdbx_description
1 polymer ?
#
loop_
_entity_poly.entity_id
_entity_poly.type
_entity_poly.pdbx_seq_one_letter_code
_entity_poly.pdbx_strand_id
1 'polypeptide(L)'
;RGCTLGLLGHPFDIDLMPVELGSFNVIIGMDWLAKYHTLIVCDEKVVRIPYGNEVYLAQVTSKKAEDKLEEKRLEDVPIVREFLEVFPKDLPGLPPTRQVKFQIDLVLGAAPVARAPY
;
A
#
# COMPACT_ATOMS: atom_id res chain seq x y z
N ARG A 1 -0.23 -18.21 -21.18
CA ARG A 1 0.95 -18.17 -22.08
C ARG A 1 0.45 -18.04 -23.51
N GLY A 2 1.08 -17.17 -24.31
CA GLY A 2 0.63 -16.91 -25.69
C GLY A 2 -0.52 -15.92 -25.83
N CYS A 3 -0.66 -14.99 -24.88
CA CYS A 3 -1.60 -13.88 -25.00
C CYS A 3 -0.89 -12.69 -25.66
N THR A 4 -1.66 -11.81 -26.30
CA THR A 4 -1.15 -10.56 -26.86
C THR A 4 -1.87 -9.38 -26.23
N LEU A 5 -1.11 -8.38 -25.84
CA LEU A 5 -1.60 -7.06 -25.46
C LEU A 5 -1.58 -6.17 -26.70
N GLY A 6 -2.75 -5.78 -27.20
CA GLY A 6 -2.86 -4.85 -28.32
C GLY A 6 -2.78 -3.41 -27.85
N LEU A 7 -1.74 -2.67 -28.23
CA LEU A 7 -1.61 -1.24 -27.99
C LEU A 7 -1.55 -0.51 -29.32
N LEU A 8 -2.52 0.38 -29.57
CA LEU A 8 -2.60 1.19 -30.81
C LEU A 8 -2.52 0.35 -32.10
N GLY A 9 -3.04 -0.88 -32.08
CA GLY A 9 -3.00 -1.82 -33.22
C GLY A 9 -1.74 -2.68 -33.30
N HIS A 10 -0.77 -2.49 -32.40
CA HIS A 10 0.45 -3.30 -32.34
C HIS A 10 0.35 -4.38 -31.25
N PRO A 11 0.66 -5.64 -31.56
CA PRO A 11 0.62 -6.74 -30.60
C PRO A 11 1.92 -6.84 -29.78
N PHE A 12 1.79 -6.98 -28.47
CA PHE A 12 2.89 -7.27 -27.54
C PHE A 12 2.64 -8.61 -26.85
N ASP A 13 3.59 -9.54 -26.95
CA ASP A 13 3.48 -10.84 -26.28
C ASP A 13 3.52 -10.68 -24.76
N ILE A 14 2.48 -11.19 -24.10
CA ILE A 14 2.35 -11.16 -22.64
C ILE A 14 1.89 -12.52 -22.13
N ASP A 15 2.45 -12.93 -21.00
CA ASP A 15 1.99 -14.09 -20.26
C ASP A 15 0.99 -13.64 -19.20
N LEU A 16 -0.28 -14.02 -19.39
CA LEU A 16 -1.36 -13.76 -18.44
C LEU A 16 -1.68 -15.00 -17.62
N MET A 17 -1.95 -14.78 -16.34
CA MET A 17 -2.51 -15.78 -15.42
C MET A 17 -3.92 -15.34 -15.02
N PRO A 18 -4.94 -16.21 -15.11
CA PRO A 18 -6.29 -15.87 -14.66
C PRO A 18 -6.32 -15.66 -13.15
N VAL A 19 -6.78 -14.49 -12.70
CA VAL A 19 -6.97 -14.14 -11.30
C VAL A 19 -8.21 -13.26 -11.18
N GLU A 20 -9.03 -13.48 -10.16
CA GLU A 20 -10.15 -12.60 -9.83
C GLU A 20 -9.62 -11.29 -9.21
N LEU A 21 -9.74 -10.18 -9.94
CA LEU A 21 -9.10 -8.89 -9.59
C LEU A 21 -10.09 -7.77 -9.22
N GLY A 22 -11.31 -8.13 -8.81
CA GLY A 22 -12.33 -7.16 -8.40
C GLY A 22 -12.65 -6.16 -9.51
N SER A 23 -12.27 -4.89 -9.31
CA SER A 23 -12.53 -3.78 -10.24
C SER A 23 -11.51 -3.64 -11.37
N PHE A 24 -10.40 -4.40 -11.33
CA PHE A 24 -9.36 -4.35 -12.35
C PHE A 24 -9.50 -5.50 -13.35
N ASN A 25 -9.23 -5.23 -14.62
CA ASN A 25 -9.33 -6.24 -15.67
C ASN A 25 -8.03 -7.01 -15.88
N VAL A 26 -6.87 -6.34 -15.82
CA VAL A 26 -5.56 -6.91 -16.11
C VAL A 26 -4.52 -6.24 -15.22
N ILE A 27 -3.58 -7.03 -14.69
CA ILE A 27 -2.35 -6.54 -14.07
C ILE A 27 -1.20 -6.82 -15.04
N ILE A 28 -0.44 -5.78 -15.36
CA ILE A 28 0.77 -5.90 -16.17
C ILE A 28 1.95 -6.09 -15.22
N GLY A 29 2.61 -7.23 -15.34
CA GLY A 29 3.74 -7.60 -14.49
C GLY A 29 5.03 -6.88 -14.86
N MET A 30 5.97 -6.89 -13.92
CA MET A 30 7.31 -6.33 -14.11
C MET A 30 8.13 -7.07 -15.18
N ASP A 31 7.86 -8.36 -15.37
CA ASP A 31 8.45 -9.19 -16.42
C ASP A 31 8.12 -8.64 -17.82
N TRP A 32 6.86 -8.28 -18.06
CA TRP A 32 6.44 -7.66 -19.30
C TRP A 32 7.05 -6.26 -19.47
N LEU A 33 7.02 -5.44 -18.40
CA LEU A 33 7.62 -4.10 -18.41
C LEU A 33 9.12 -4.14 -18.74
N ALA A 34 9.86 -5.06 -18.11
CA ALA A 34 11.28 -5.24 -18.32
C ALA A 34 11.57 -5.76 -19.74
N LYS A 35 10.79 -6.75 -20.22
CA LYS A 35 10.94 -7.33 -21.56
C LYS A 35 10.87 -6.29 -22.66
N TYR A 36 9.98 -5.31 -22.53
CA TYR A 36 9.80 -4.25 -23.53
C TYR A 36 10.50 -2.94 -23.16
N HIS A 37 11.41 -2.94 -22.18
CA HIS A 37 12.14 -1.75 -21.75
C HIS A 37 11.22 -0.55 -21.46
N THR A 38 10.09 -0.83 -20.82
CA THR A 38 9.09 0.16 -20.48
C THR A 38 9.63 1.10 -19.40
N LEU A 39 9.40 2.40 -19.57
CA LEU A 39 9.78 3.42 -18.59
C LEU A 39 8.52 4.00 -17.94
N ILE A 40 8.47 3.96 -16.62
CA ILE A 40 7.41 4.60 -15.84
C ILE A 40 7.93 5.97 -15.38
N VAL A 41 7.32 7.03 -15.88
CA VAL A 41 7.65 8.41 -15.53
C VAL A 41 6.60 8.90 -14.54
N CYS A 42 6.91 8.79 -13.25
CA CYS A 42 5.95 8.97 -12.16
C CYS A 42 5.48 10.42 -12.00
N ASP A 43 6.35 11.40 -12.21
CA ASP A 43 6.05 12.83 -12.12
C ASP A 43 5.08 13.26 -13.23
N GLU A 44 5.28 12.75 -14.44
CA GLU A 44 4.39 12.96 -15.60
C GLU A 44 3.13 12.06 -15.55
N LYS A 45 3.11 11.04 -14.68
CA LYS A 45 2.06 9.99 -14.63
C LYS A 45 1.86 9.31 -15.99
N VAL A 46 2.96 8.94 -16.65
CA VAL A 46 2.93 8.28 -17.95
C VAL A 46 3.82 7.05 -17.98
N VAL A 47 3.45 6.11 -18.84
CA VAL A 47 4.25 4.92 -19.16
C VAL A 47 4.70 5.03 -20.61
N ARG A 48 6.01 5.00 -20.84
CA ARG A 48 6.63 5.05 -22.16
C ARG A 48 7.00 3.64 -22.59
N ILE A 49 6.44 3.21 -23.71
CA ILE A 49 6.58 1.84 -24.23
C ILE A 49 7.27 1.94 -25.60
N PRO A 50 8.56 1.60 -25.69
CA PRO A 50 9.29 1.57 -26.95
C PRO A 50 8.70 0.54 -27.93
N TYR A 51 8.62 0.90 -29.20
CA TYR A 51 8.25 -0.01 -30.29
C TYR A 51 8.97 0.39 -31.58
N GLY A 52 10.00 -0.38 -31.96
CA GLY A 52 10.85 -0.03 -33.10
C GLY A 52 11.51 1.35 -32.89
N ASN A 53 11.25 2.29 -33.78
CA ASN A 53 11.72 3.68 -33.69
C ASN A 53 10.69 4.63 -33.06
N GLU A 54 9.55 4.11 -32.60
CA GLU A 54 8.45 4.86 -31.99
C GLU A 54 8.40 4.62 -30.48
N VAL A 55 7.73 5.52 -29.76
CA VAL A 55 7.46 5.38 -28.33
C VAL A 55 5.98 5.67 -28.10
N TYR A 56 5.26 4.69 -27.56
CA TYR A 56 3.87 4.86 -27.13
C TYR A 56 3.82 5.43 -25.72
N LEU A 57 2.90 6.37 -25.51
CA LEU A 57 2.68 7.01 -24.21
C LEU A 57 1.31 6.60 -23.68
N ALA A 58 1.29 5.91 -22.54
CA ALA A 58 0.05 5.60 -21.83
C ALA A 58 -0.08 6.52 -20.61
N GLN A 59 -1.17 7.29 -20.55
CA GLN A 59 -1.45 8.16 -19.41
C GLN A 59 -2.05 7.36 -18.25
N VAL A 60 -1.45 7.49 -17.07
CA VAL A 60 -1.92 6.83 -15.84
C VAL A 60 -3.03 7.65 -15.23
N THR A 61 -4.22 7.05 -15.17
CA THR A 61 -5.39 7.64 -14.50
C THR A 61 -5.76 6.80 -13.29
N SER A 62 -6.04 7.46 -12.18
CA SER A 62 -6.59 6.80 -10.99
C SER A 62 -8.11 6.85 -11.10
N LYS A 63 -8.77 5.70 -11.14
CA LYS A 63 -10.20 5.66 -10.83
C LYS A 63 -10.33 5.93 -9.33
N LYS A 64 -10.82 7.10 -8.96
CA LYS A 64 -11.36 7.27 -7.61
C LYS A 64 -12.54 6.30 -7.55
N ALA A 65 -12.51 5.36 -6.61
CA ALA A 65 -13.77 4.79 -6.18
C ALA A 65 -14.63 6.00 -5.80
N GLU A 66 -15.84 6.11 -6.34
CA GLU A 66 -16.85 6.84 -5.60
C GLU A 66 -16.86 6.15 -4.24
N ASP A 67 -16.39 6.86 -3.22
CA ASP A 67 -16.54 6.45 -1.84
C ASP A 67 -18.05 6.40 -1.56
N LYS A 68 -18.70 5.31 -1.96
CA LYS A 68 -19.55 4.58 -1.03
C LYS A 68 -18.64 3.82 -0.08
N LEU A 69 -17.73 4.55 0.56
CA LEU A 69 -17.46 4.31 1.95
C LEU A 69 -18.80 4.63 2.61
N GLU A 70 -19.71 3.64 2.66
CA GLU A 70 -20.47 3.55 3.91
C GLU A 70 -19.38 3.60 4.96
N GLU A 71 -19.34 4.69 5.74
CA GLU A 71 -18.51 4.80 6.92
C GLU A 71 -18.71 3.51 7.67
N LYS A 72 -17.80 2.55 7.45
CA LYS A 72 -17.71 1.37 8.29
C LYS A 72 -17.32 1.95 9.61
N ARG A 73 -18.33 2.11 10.44
CA ARG A 73 -18.19 2.68 11.74
C ARG A 73 -17.31 1.73 12.53
N LEU A 74 -16.56 2.25 13.48
CA LEU A 74 -15.76 1.42 14.36
C LEU A 74 -16.67 0.41 15.07
N GLU A 75 -17.94 0.81 15.27
CA GLU A 75 -19.08 -0.01 15.71
C GLU A 75 -19.47 -1.18 14.79
N ASP A 76 -18.96 -1.32 13.58
CA ASP A 76 -19.24 -2.47 12.71
C ASP A 76 -18.26 -3.63 12.92
N VAL A 77 -17.16 -3.39 13.67
CA VAL A 77 -16.18 -4.41 14.01
C VAL A 77 -16.69 -5.21 15.21
N PRO A 78 -16.89 -6.55 15.11
CA PRO A 78 -17.51 -7.35 16.17
C PRO A 78 -16.83 -7.21 17.54
N ILE A 79 -15.50 -7.14 17.56
CA ILE A 79 -14.74 -6.99 18.81
C ILE A 79 -14.92 -5.61 19.44
N VAL A 80 -15.09 -4.56 18.63
CA VAL A 80 -15.24 -3.19 19.14
C VAL A 80 -16.64 -3.01 19.71
N ARG A 81 -17.66 -3.62 19.09
CA ARG A 81 -19.04 -3.67 19.61
C ARG A 81 -19.13 -4.20 21.03
N GLU A 82 -18.30 -5.19 21.36
CA GLU A 82 -18.26 -5.81 22.67
C GLU A 82 -17.63 -4.90 23.75
N PHE A 83 -16.83 -3.90 23.34
CA PHE A 83 -16.09 -3.00 24.23
C PHE A 83 -16.36 -1.51 23.98
N LEU A 84 -17.54 -1.13 23.47
CA LEU A 84 -17.87 0.27 23.17
C LEU A 84 -17.75 1.20 24.38
N GLU A 85 -17.91 0.68 25.61
CA GLU A 85 -17.72 1.44 26.85
C GLU A 85 -16.25 1.76 27.16
N VAL A 86 -15.30 1.00 26.62
CA VAL A 86 -13.85 1.16 26.87
C VAL A 86 -13.21 2.15 25.91
N PHE A 87 -13.88 2.46 24.80
CA PHE A 87 -13.48 3.46 23.81
C PHE A 87 -14.40 4.69 23.93
N PRO A 88 -14.21 5.56 24.94
CA PRO A 88 -14.98 6.80 25.04
C PRO A 88 -14.78 7.66 23.78
N LYS A 89 -15.85 8.34 23.33
CA LYS A 89 -15.81 9.24 22.17
C LYS A 89 -14.77 10.35 22.33
N ASP A 90 -14.51 10.73 23.57
CA ASP A 90 -13.48 11.66 23.97
C ASP A 90 -12.29 10.87 24.54
N LEU A 91 -11.17 10.85 23.82
CA LEU A 91 -9.92 10.35 24.39
C LEU A 91 -9.49 11.33 25.50
N PRO A 92 -9.21 10.86 26.73
CA PRO A 92 -8.47 11.71 27.66
C PRO A 92 -7.18 12.04 26.92
N GLY A 93 -6.92 13.33 26.69
CA GLY A 93 -5.78 13.78 25.88
C GLY A 93 -4.47 13.11 26.31
N LEU A 94 -3.45 13.21 25.46
CA LEU A 94 -2.13 12.62 25.72
C LEU A 94 -1.77 12.73 27.20
N PRO A 95 -1.36 11.62 27.85
CA PRO A 95 -1.02 11.66 29.26
C PRO A 95 -0.03 12.81 29.49
N PRO A 96 -0.19 13.58 30.58
CA PRO A 96 0.70 14.70 30.87
C PRO A 96 2.14 14.24 30.70
N THR A 97 3.00 15.08 30.09
CA THR A 97 4.41 14.75 29.88
C THR A 97 5.00 14.30 31.21
N ARG A 98 5.22 13.00 31.35
CA ARG A 98 5.63 12.40 32.62
C ARG A 98 7.07 12.84 32.88
N GLN A 99 7.27 13.91 33.65
CA GLN A 99 8.58 14.36 34.13
C GLN A 99 9.15 13.43 35.20
N VAL A 100 9.08 12.11 35.00
CA VAL A 100 9.78 11.20 35.90
C VAL A 100 11.22 11.14 35.43
N LYS A 101 12.08 11.88 36.14
CA LYS A 101 13.52 11.76 36.06
C LYS A 101 13.89 10.44 36.74
N PHE A 102 13.97 9.36 35.97
CA PHE A 102 14.45 8.09 36.49
C PHE A 102 15.95 8.21 36.71
N GLN A 103 16.37 8.35 37.97
CA GLN A 103 17.76 8.15 38.37
C GLN A 103 17.93 6.68 38.69
N ILE A 104 18.78 5.99 37.94
CA ILE A 104 19.14 4.59 38.22
C ILE A 104 20.45 4.64 39.00
N ASP A 105 20.36 4.49 40.32
CA ASP A 105 21.54 4.32 41.16
C ASP A 105 22.02 2.86 41.02
N LEU A 106 23.21 2.67 40.46
CA LEU A 106 23.83 1.35 40.32
C LEU A 106 24.57 1.00 41.61
N VAL A 107 24.20 -0.11 42.23
CA VAL A 107 25.05 -0.75 43.24
C VAL A 107 26.18 -1.49 42.51
N LEU A 108 27.44 -1.22 42.86
CA LEU A 108 28.63 -1.89 42.31
C LEU A 108 28.48 -3.41 42.44
N GLY A 109 28.25 -4.09 41.32
CA GLY A 109 28.09 -5.56 41.25
C GLY A 109 26.77 -6.04 40.66
N ALA A 110 25.79 -5.17 40.41
CA ALA A 110 24.53 -5.55 39.77
C ALA A 110 24.72 -5.71 38.24
N ALA A 111 24.32 -6.86 37.68
CA ALA A 111 24.31 -7.09 36.24
C ALA A 111 23.13 -6.32 35.58
N PRO A 112 23.30 -5.67 34.41
CA PRO A 112 22.23 -4.95 33.76
C PRO A 112 21.14 -5.91 33.28
N VAL A 113 19.88 -5.60 33.57
CA VAL A 113 18.74 -6.30 32.96
C VAL A 113 18.37 -5.58 31.67
N ALA A 114 18.67 -6.21 30.53
CA ALA A 114 18.19 -5.77 29.23
C ALA A 114 16.90 -6.51 28.88
N ARG A 115 15.82 -5.78 28.60
CA ARG A 115 14.61 -6.29 27.94
C ARG A 115 14.45 -5.56 26.61
N ALA A 116 14.23 -6.30 25.54
CA ALA A 116 13.91 -5.71 24.24
C ALA A 116 12.53 -5.06 24.27
N PRO A 117 12.32 -3.90 23.62
CA PRO A 117 10.99 -3.37 23.37
C PRO A 117 10.23 -4.31 22.42
N TYR A 118 8.90 -4.36 22.57
CA TYR A 118 7.99 -5.17 21.74
C TYR A 118 7.95 -4.71 20.29
#